data_AF-A0A7X3TBF0-F1
#
_entry.id   AF-A0A7X3TBF0-F1
#
_cell.length_a   1.000
_cell.length_b   1.000
_cell.length_c   1.000
_cell.angle_alpha   90.00
_cell.angle_beta   90.00
_cell.angle_gamma   90.00
#
_symmetry.space_group_name_H-M   'P 1'
#
loop_
_entity.id
_entity.type
_entity.pdbx_description
1 polymer ?
#
loop_
_entity_poly.entity_id
_entity_poly.type
_entity_poly.pdbx_seq_one_letter_code
_entity_poly.pdbx_strand_id
1 'polypeptide(L)' 'MAHTSEALTDLDWHPLSNEDIQHFDDKGYLIIRNVLDSETVDKLIEVSDRRENRQHNSNNR' A
#
# COMPACT_ATOMS: atom_id res chain seq x y z
N MET A 1 30.43 12.40 7.78
CA MET A 1 29.31 12.10 8.70
C MET A 1 28.05 12.12 7.88
N ALA A 2 27.32 11.01 7.83
CA ALA A 2 26.18 10.83 6.94
C ALA A 2 25.00 11.68 7.42
N HIS A 3 24.61 12.69 6.63
CA HIS A 3 23.29 13.27 6.71
C HIS A 3 22.37 12.32 5.95
N THR A 4 21.83 11.33 6.66
CA THR A 4 20.69 10.56 6.18
C THR A 4 19.53 11.55 6.10
N SER A 5 19.31 12.11 4.92
CA SER A 5 18.09 12.85 4.60
C SER A 5 16.95 11.85 4.64
N GLU A 6 16.33 11.70 5.80
CA GLU A 6 14.97 11.18 5.90
C GLU A 6 14.12 12.09 5.01
N ALA A 7 13.85 11.63 3.79
CA ALA A 7 12.83 12.23 2.95
C ALA A 7 11.54 12.13 3.77
N LEU A 8 11.14 13.25 4.36
CA LEU A 8 9.79 13.45 4.84
C LEU A 8 8.90 13.09 3.65
N THR A 9 8.33 11.89 3.68
CA THR A 9 7.19 11.55 2.85
C THR A 9 6.13 12.56 3.21
N ASP A 10 6.02 13.59 2.38
CA ASP A 10 4.85 14.45 2.31
C ASP A 10 3.71 13.52 1.89
N LEU A 11 3.13 12.83 2.87
CA LEU A 11 1.88 12.14 2.66
C LEU A 11 0.88 13.27 2.47
N ASP A 12 0.60 13.57 1.21
CA ASP A 12 -0.47 14.46 0.77
C ASP A 12 -1.79 13.98 1.41
N TRP A 13 -2.02 14.43 2.64
CA TRP A 13 -3.22 14.09 3.39
C TRP A 13 -4.36 14.87 2.77
N HIS A 14 -5.18 14.17 2.00
CA HIS A 14 -6.37 14.73 1.41
C HIS A 14 -7.60 14.32 2.24
N PRO A 15 -8.34 15.29 2.82
CA PRO A 15 -9.58 14.99 3.50
C PRO A 15 -10.58 14.38 2.51
N LEU A 16 -11.31 13.36 2.95
CA LEU A 16 -12.39 12.75 2.17
C LEU A 16 -13.48 13.79 1.89
N SER A 17 -14.10 13.70 0.72
CA SER A 17 -15.26 14.54 0.41
C SER A 17 -16.50 14.05 1.15
N ASN A 18 -17.49 14.93 1.33
CA ASN A 18 -18.78 14.53 1.91
C ASN A 18 -19.49 13.46 1.07
N GLU A 19 -19.27 13.45 -0.24
CA GLU A 19 -19.82 12.43 -1.14
C GLU A 19 -19.20 11.06 -0.87
N ASP A 20 -17.88 11.00 -0.66
CA ASP A 20 -17.16 9.77 -0.31
C ASP A 20 -17.63 9.21 1.04
N ILE A 21 -17.83 10.09 2.02
CA ILE A 21 -18.35 9.73 3.33
C ILE A 21 -19.77 9.17 3.20
N GLN A 22 -20.64 9.84 2.46
CA GLN A 22 -22.02 9.36 2.24
C GLN A 22 -22.04 8.03 1.48
N HIS A 23 -21.18 7.85 0.48
CA HIS A 23 -21.06 6.59 -0.24
C HIS A 23 -20.65 5.45 0.69
N PHE A 24 -19.69 5.70 1.58
CA PHE A 24 -19.28 4.74 2.59
C PHE A 24 -20.43 4.41 3.55
N ASP A 25 -21.18 5.41 4.03
CA ASP A 25 -22.34 5.22 4.90
C ASP A 25 -23.43 4.38 4.22
N ASP A 26 -23.66 4.60 2.92
CA ASP A 26 -24.71 3.92 2.15
C ASP A 26 -24.32 2.51 1.69
N LYS A 27 -23.03 2.28 1.40
CA LYS A 27 -22.53 1.05 0.75
C LYS A 27 -21.68 0.17 1.66
N GLY A 28 -21.16 0.72 2.76
CA GLY A 28 -20.21 0.07 3.67
C GLY A 28 -18.79 -0.07 3.11
N TYR A 29 -18.47 0.59 1.99
CA TYR A 29 -17.12 0.58 1.40
C TYR A 29 -16.84 1.88 0.64
N LEU A 30 -15.55 2.19 0.46
CA LEU A 30 -15.06 3.30 -0.36
C LEU A 30 -13.89 2.80 -1.22
N ILE A 31 -13.87 3.18 -2.50
CA ILE A 31 -12.78 2.80 -3.43
C ILE A 31 -11.93 4.05 -3.68
N ILE A 32 -10.72 4.07 -3.10
CA ILE A 32 -9.76 5.15 -3.31
C ILE A 32 -8.76 4.70 -4.38
N ARG A 33 -8.63 5.49 -5.45
CA ARG A 33 -7.69 5.21 -6.55
C ARG A 33 -6.36 5.87 -6.28
N ASN A 34 -5.29 5.29 -6.83
CA ASN A 34 -3.94 5.85 -6.79
C ASN A 34 -3.39 6.13 -5.37
N VAL A 35 -3.86 5.38 -4.36
CA VAL A 35 -3.31 5.44 -2.99
C VAL A 35 -1.86 4.97 -2.96
N LEU A 36 -1.52 4.04 -3.84
CA LEU A 36 -0.17 3.54 -4.03
C LEU A 36 0.29 3.89 -5.43
N ASP A 37 1.50 4.44 -5.54
CA ASP A 37 2.18 4.59 -6.81
C ASP A 37 2.59 3.21 -7.36
N SER A 38 2.85 3.16 -8.67
CA SER A 38 3.18 1.89 -9.34
C SER A 38 4.46 1.25 -8.81
N GLU A 39 5.47 2.03 -8.43
CA GLU A 39 6.73 1.50 -7.91
C GLU A 39 6.52 0.80 -6.56
N THR A 40 5.69 1.39 -5.70
CA THR A 40 5.29 0.78 -4.41
C THR A 40 4.51 -0.51 -4.64
N VAL A 41 3.59 -0.54 -5.61
CA VAL A 41 2.86 -1.77 -5.98
C VAL A 41 3.82 -2.87 -6.45
N ASP A 42 4.76 -2.55 -7.33
CA ASP A 42 5.73 -3.52 -7.86
C ASP A 42 6.60 -4.13 -6.75
N LYS A 43 7.07 -3.30 -5.81
CA LYS A 43 7.84 -3.76 -4.64
C LYS A 43 7.03 -4.69 -3.75
N LEU A 44 5.73 -4.42 -3.55
CA LEU A 44 4.85 -5.28 -2.75
C LEU A 44 4.64 -6.65 -3.40
N ILE A 45 4.49 -6.68 -4.72
CA ILE A 45 4.39 -7.93 -5.50
C ILE A 45 5.69 -8.74 -5.34
N GLU A 46 6.85 -8.12 -5.56
CA GLU A 46 8.15 -8.79 -5.46
C GLU A 46 8.38 -9.40 -4.06
N VAL A 47 8.02 -8.68 -3.00
CA VAL A 47 8.13 -9.19 -1.62
C VAL A 47 7.20 -10.38 -1.38
N SER A 48 6.00 -10.36 -1.96
CA SER A 48 5.01 -11.44 -1.82
C SER A 48 5.49 -12.72 -2.50
N ASP A 49 5.98 -12.63 -3.74
CA ASP A 49 6.53 -13.78 -4.49
C ASP A 49 7.71 -14.43 -3.77
N ARG A 50 8.59 -13.62 -3.17
CA ARG A 50 9.73 -14.09 -2.36
C ARG A 50 9.30 -14.82 -1.08
N ARG A 51 8.08 -14.58 -0.58
CA ARG A 51 7.54 -15.26 0.61
C ARG A 51 6.88 -16.60 0.22
N GLU A 52 6.10 -16.63 -0.86
CA GLU A 52 5.49 -17.87 -1.34
C GLU A 52 6.54 -18.91 -1.76
N ASN A 53 7.60 -18.49 -2.45
CA ASN A 53 8.69 -19.40 -2.82
C ASN A 53 9.45 -19.97 -1.61
N ARG A 54 9.53 -19.22 -0.50
CA ARG A 54 10.15 -19.72 0.75
C ARG A 54 9.24 -20.68 1.51
N GLN A 55 7.94 -20.46 1.49
CA GLN A 55 6.98 -21.38 2.11
C GLN A 55 6.88 -22.71 1.36
N HIS A 56 6.88 -22.70 0.02
CA HIS A 56 6.88 -23.93 -0.77
C HIS A 56 8.14 -24.79 -0.54
N ASN A 57 9.32 -24.19 -0.35
CA ASN A 57 10.55 -24.94 -0.07
C ASN A 57 10.62 -25.52 1.36
N SER A 58 9.74 -25.07 2.26
CA SER A 58 9.73 -25.52 3.66
C SER A 58 8.83 -26.74 3.91
N ASN A 59 7.92 -27.04 2.97
CA ASN A 59 6.95 -28.14 3.10
C ASN A 59 7.45 -29.46 2.48
N ASN A 60 8.71 -29.52 2.01
CA ASN A 60 9.28 -30.68 1.32
C ASN A 60 10.48 -31.29 2.10
N ARG A 61 10.46 -31.21 3.43
CA ARG A 61 11.46 -31.83 4.32
C ARG A 61 10.78 -32.71 5.36
#